data_AF-A0A351WNL9-F1
#
_entry.id   AF-A0A351WNL9-F1
#
_cell.length_a   1.000
_cell.length_b   1.000
_cell.length_c   1.000
_cell.angle_alpha   90.00
_cell.angle_beta   90.00
_cell.angle_gamma   90.00
#
_symmetry.space_group_name_H-M   'P 1'
#
loop_
_entity.id
_entity.type
_entity.pdbx_description
1 polymer ?
#
loop_
_entity_poly.entity_id
_entity_poly.type
_entity_poly.pdbx_seq_one_letter_code
_entity_poly.pdbx_strand_id
1 'polypeptide(L)'
;MQAAINASAPGDVVTVSNGVYLLQATVWLTNQVTLRGFGPRGSVALDGQGAVRCLDLCNATVDNITMTNGFDSGSYYGGALHSLSGLVANCIMTHCRAYGSTFSRVAGLSAEHSTFTNCDIVACTWMTVHANVAGLYARDCTLVNCRFVTNVSLDTFSALYARDGCMVRDCSFSNNVGHITASFYYASVSNCLFENNKGQVTVNYGSLAGCAIRGNRNDSYNVLEIGDGGMAERCRIEENQGRVELLQGGILRSSLVSANRINTPYQSDAVVYVWNGGRIENCTIVGNTNSPSEAGGVRISGTLDPEDSVLMNSIVYGNSGTEISNSASSIIAFNCIEGWTDLSNGNITNNPCLAGPTGFHLATNSPCLNAGTNLPWTTTGWDCDLQPRNLEERVDIGWDEYFGGIFMALAGDAGAMTNSWRAVSNAVYQLQGRENLVEGNWEAVGDPVTGRTASVSVKDLPGAWTTRYYRVELKSWR
;
A
#
# COMPACT_ATOMS: atom_id res chain seq x y z
N MET A 1 11.56 13.81 36.52
CA MET A 1 11.43 12.69 35.55
C MET A 1 12.64 11.78 35.57
N GLN A 2 13.82 12.23 35.13
CA GLN A 2 15.02 11.37 35.07
C GLN A 2 15.35 10.67 36.40
N ALA A 3 15.22 11.35 37.54
CA ALA A 3 15.45 10.73 38.85
C ALA A 3 14.53 9.52 39.14
N ALA A 4 13.27 9.54 38.66
CA ALA A 4 12.35 8.41 38.81
C ALA A 4 12.79 7.24 37.90
N ILE A 5 13.17 7.54 36.66
CA ILE A 5 13.70 6.54 35.72
C ILE A 5 14.98 5.88 36.27
N ASN A 6 15.87 6.68 36.86
CA ASN A 6 17.12 6.17 37.45
C ASN A 6 16.88 5.28 38.68
N ALA A 7 15.76 5.47 39.39
CA ALA A 7 15.38 4.67 40.55
C ALA A 7 14.61 3.38 40.18
N SER A 8 14.17 3.26 38.92
CA SER A 8 13.38 2.12 38.42
C SER A 8 14.25 0.93 38.05
N ALA A 9 13.69 -0.26 38.23
CA ALA A 9 14.23 -1.53 37.77
C ALA A 9 13.66 -1.90 36.38
N PRO A 10 14.31 -2.83 35.64
CA PRO A 10 13.75 -3.40 34.41
C PRO A 10 12.32 -3.92 34.61
N GLY A 11 11.42 -3.52 33.71
CA GLY A 11 9.99 -3.86 33.74
C GLY A 11 9.11 -2.85 34.48
N ASP A 12 9.68 -1.89 35.23
CA ASP A 12 8.90 -0.88 35.93
C ASP A 12 8.21 0.10 34.97
N VAL A 13 7.12 0.69 35.45
CA VAL A 13 6.36 1.74 34.75
C VAL A 13 6.51 3.06 35.50
N VAL A 14 7.12 4.04 34.84
CA VAL A 14 7.17 5.43 35.30
C VAL A 14 6.00 6.18 34.69
N THR A 15 4.97 6.42 35.50
CA THR A 15 3.79 7.19 35.06
C THR A 15 4.03 8.69 35.23
N VAL A 16 3.82 9.46 34.16
CA VAL A 16 3.97 10.91 34.11
C VAL A 16 2.58 11.55 34.17
N SER A 17 2.35 12.42 35.16
CA SER A 17 1.08 13.14 35.30
C SER A 17 0.89 14.17 34.17
N ASN A 18 -0.35 14.56 33.91
CA ASN A 18 -0.73 15.53 32.88
C ASN A 18 0.02 16.85 32.99
N GLY A 19 0.38 17.44 31.85
CA GLY A 19 1.07 18.73 31.76
C GLY A 19 2.16 18.78 30.70
N VAL A 20 2.73 19.97 30.54
CA VAL A 20 3.88 20.23 29.67
C VAL A 20 5.15 20.28 30.52
N TYR A 21 6.11 19.42 30.21
CA TYR A 21 7.39 19.32 30.89
C TYR A 21 8.45 19.96 29.99
N LEU A 22 8.86 21.18 30.34
CA LEU A 22 9.93 21.90 29.65
C LEU A 22 11.27 21.24 29.95
N LEU A 23 11.92 20.69 28.92
CA LEU A 23 13.17 19.96 29.05
C LEU A 23 14.36 20.89 28.95
N GLN A 24 15.29 20.74 29.89
CA GLN A 24 16.63 21.35 29.83
C GLN A 24 17.71 20.36 29.40
N ALA A 25 17.36 19.08 29.33
CA ALA A 25 18.23 17.99 28.88
C ALA A 25 17.37 16.82 28.37
N THR A 26 17.96 15.98 27.52
CA THR A 26 17.35 14.74 27.02
C THR A 26 16.98 13.81 28.16
N VAL A 27 15.80 13.18 28.07
CA VAL A 27 15.37 12.12 28.97
C VAL A 27 15.86 10.78 28.43
N TRP A 28 16.64 10.04 29.23
CA TRP A 28 17.28 8.79 28.83
C TRP A 28 16.53 7.59 29.42
N LEU A 29 16.05 6.70 28.55
CA LEU A 29 15.41 5.44 28.93
C LEU A 29 16.27 4.27 28.44
N THR A 30 17.16 3.80 29.32
CA THR A 30 18.15 2.75 28.99
C THR A 30 17.96 1.44 29.76
N ASN A 31 17.01 1.40 30.69
CA ASN A 31 16.93 0.36 31.72
C ASN A 31 15.74 -0.58 31.55
N GLN A 32 15.22 -0.80 30.33
CA GLN A 32 14.04 -1.64 30.09
C GLN A 32 12.80 -1.20 30.88
N VAL A 33 12.65 0.11 31.04
CA VAL A 33 11.50 0.74 31.73
C VAL A 33 10.44 1.18 30.73
N THR A 34 9.21 1.32 31.21
CA THR A 34 8.13 1.96 30.45
C THR A 34 7.91 3.38 30.98
N LEU A 35 8.04 4.40 30.13
CA LEU A 35 7.57 5.76 30.42
C LEU A 35 6.15 5.93 29.85
N ARG A 36 5.16 6.16 30.71
CA ARG A 36 3.75 6.25 30.32
C ARG A 36 3.12 7.58 30.69
N GLY A 37 2.46 8.24 29.75
CA GLY A 37 1.62 9.41 30.05
C GLY A 37 0.30 9.02 30.73
N PHE A 38 -0.05 9.74 31.79
CA PHE A 38 -1.34 9.58 32.49
C PHE A 38 -2.45 10.36 31.78
N GLY A 39 -3.60 9.73 31.59
CA GLY A 39 -4.79 10.37 31.02
C GLY A 39 -4.91 10.17 29.51
N PRO A 40 -5.79 10.94 28.83
CA PRO A 40 -6.04 10.79 27.40
C PRO A 40 -4.80 11.15 26.56
N ARG A 41 -4.75 10.66 25.32
CA ARG A 41 -3.69 10.97 24.36
C ARG A 41 -3.52 12.47 24.17
N GLY A 42 -2.29 12.96 24.26
CA GLY A 42 -1.96 14.38 24.17
C GLY A 42 -1.95 15.15 25.51
N SER A 43 -2.32 14.51 26.63
CA SER A 43 -2.36 15.19 27.95
C SER A 43 -0.99 15.39 28.62
N VAL A 44 0.02 14.65 28.19
CA VAL A 44 1.40 14.76 28.66
C VAL A 44 2.31 15.12 27.49
N ALA A 45 3.08 16.20 27.65
CA ALA A 45 4.04 16.66 26.66
C ALA A 45 5.44 16.84 27.24
N LEU A 46 6.44 16.31 26.55
CA LEU A 46 7.85 16.60 26.74
C LEU A 46 8.25 17.65 25.69
N ASP A 47 8.55 18.86 26.14
CA ASP A 47 8.88 19.97 25.26
C ASP A 47 10.40 20.21 25.24
N GLY A 48 11.03 19.92 24.11
CA GLY A 48 12.46 20.14 23.89
C GLY A 48 12.83 21.62 23.70
N GLN A 49 11.86 22.53 23.65
CA GLN A 49 12.03 23.99 23.54
C GLN A 49 12.85 24.45 22.32
N GLY A 50 12.99 23.59 21.29
CA GLY A 50 13.85 23.83 20.15
C GLY A 50 15.34 23.80 20.49
N ALA A 51 15.72 23.25 21.64
CA ALA A 51 17.09 23.25 22.16
C ALA A 51 17.63 21.85 22.48
N VAL A 52 16.77 20.88 22.83
CA VAL A 52 17.19 19.54 23.25
C VAL A 52 16.34 18.45 22.61
N ARG A 53 16.93 17.25 22.50
CA ARG A 53 16.19 16.03 22.18
C ARG A 53 15.24 15.70 23.32
N CYS A 54 14.00 15.30 23.00
CA CYS A 54 13.04 14.98 24.04
C CYS A 54 13.38 13.66 24.73
N LEU A 55 13.63 12.62 23.94
CA LEU A 55 13.82 11.26 24.43
C LEU A 55 14.95 10.53 23.69
N ASP A 56 15.76 9.79 24.46
CA ASP A 56 16.62 8.72 23.94
C ASP A 56 16.16 7.40 24.55
N LEU A 57 15.84 6.44 23.68
CA LEU A 57 15.18 5.18 24.02
C LEU A 57 16.08 4.01 23.60
N CYS A 58 16.57 3.22 24.55
CA CYS A 58 17.36 2.02 24.29
C CYS A 58 16.73 0.83 25.03
N ASN A 59 16.21 -0.14 24.28
CA ASN A 59 15.55 -1.34 24.80
C ASN A 59 14.50 -1.00 25.88
N ALA A 60 13.60 -0.06 25.58
CA ALA A 60 12.63 0.46 26.53
C ALA A 60 11.33 0.85 25.82
N THR A 61 10.30 1.19 26.59
CA THR A 61 8.97 1.53 26.06
C THR A 61 8.61 2.98 26.39
N VAL A 62 8.05 3.68 25.42
CA VAL A 62 7.33 4.94 25.63
C VAL A 62 5.90 4.80 25.13
N ASP A 63 4.96 5.20 25.97
CA ASP A 63 3.53 5.05 25.73
C ASP A 63 2.77 6.33 26.09
N ASN A 64 1.92 6.80 25.18
CA ASN A 64 1.01 7.92 25.44
C ASN A 64 1.71 9.25 25.81
N ILE A 65 2.84 9.54 25.18
CA ILE A 65 3.60 10.78 25.41
C ILE A 65 3.60 11.63 24.13
N THR A 66 3.41 12.94 24.29
CA THR A 66 3.69 13.93 23.24
C THR A 66 5.14 14.38 23.35
N MET A 67 5.89 14.36 22.25
CA MET A 67 7.23 14.93 22.15
C MET A 67 7.13 16.12 21.20
N THR A 68 7.42 17.32 21.70
CA THR A 68 7.26 18.55 20.92
C THR A 68 8.50 19.41 20.95
N ASN A 69 8.73 20.15 19.87
CA ASN A 69 9.87 21.05 19.71
C ASN A 69 11.21 20.40 20.06
N GLY A 70 11.35 19.09 19.82
CA GLY A 70 12.62 18.40 19.98
C GLY A 70 13.62 18.92 18.95
N PHE A 71 14.85 19.12 19.38
CA PHE A 71 15.93 19.62 18.54
C PHE A 71 17.25 18.93 18.85
N ASP A 72 18.00 18.62 17.79
CA ASP A 72 19.39 18.20 17.91
C ASP A 72 20.24 19.01 16.91
N SER A 73 21.34 19.58 17.40
CA SER A 73 22.18 20.55 16.69
C SER A 73 23.47 19.96 16.11
N GLY A 74 23.66 18.63 16.10
CA GLY A 74 24.94 18.06 15.65
C GLY A 74 25.24 16.61 16.03
N SER A 75 24.27 15.87 16.56
CA SER A 75 24.37 14.43 16.75
C SER A 75 23.77 13.73 15.53
N TYR A 76 24.29 12.57 15.17
CA TYR A 76 23.80 11.73 14.07
C TYR A 76 22.40 11.12 14.32
N TYR A 77 21.57 11.71 15.19
CA TYR A 77 20.39 11.08 15.76
C TYR A 77 19.21 12.06 15.90
N GLY A 78 17.99 11.52 15.78
CA GLY A 78 16.79 12.32 15.56
C GLY A 78 16.51 13.43 16.57
N GLY A 79 15.88 14.52 16.11
CA GLY A 79 15.68 15.76 16.88
C GLY A 79 14.79 15.60 18.11
N ALA A 80 13.68 14.88 18.05
CA ALA A 80 12.83 14.63 19.22
C ALA A 80 13.02 13.26 19.86
N LEU A 81 13.27 12.25 19.04
CA LEU A 81 13.41 10.87 19.48
C LEU A 81 14.59 10.23 18.78
N HIS A 82 15.44 9.60 19.57
CA HIS A 82 16.33 8.56 19.12
C HIS A 82 15.89 7.24 19.76
N SER A 83 15.66 6.20 18.95
CA SER A 83 15.18 4.91 19.41
C SER A 83 16.03 3.76 18.88
N LEU A 84 16.54 2.94 19.78
CA LEU A 84 17.25 1.71 19.48
C LEU A 84 16.56 0.54 20.20
N SER A 85 16.00 -0.39 19.44
CA SER A 85 15.27 -1.56 19.96
C SER A 85 14.13 -1.18 20.91
N GLY A 86 13.45 -0.06 20.65
CA GLY A 86 12.40 0.47 21.52
C GLY A 86 10.98 0.17 21.03
N LEU A 87 10.01 0.25 21.95
CA LEU A 87 8.58 0.28 21.63
C LEU A 87 8.05 1.70 21.84
N VAL A 88 7.48 2.27 20.78
CA VAL A 88 6.88 3.61 20.76
C VAL A 88 5.40 3.46 20.44
N ALA A 89 4.54 3.66 21.42
CA ALA A 89 3.11 3.38 21.31
C ALA A 89 2.27 4.61 21.64
N ASN A 90 1.21 4.86 20.87
CA ASN A 90 0.22 5.91 21.16
C ASN A 90 0.81 7.33 21.28
N CYS A 91 2.00 7.56 20.74
CA CYS A 91 2.74 8.80 20.91
C CYS A 91 2.38 9.84 19.85
N ILE A 92 2.65 11.11 20.15
CA ILE A 92 2.56 12.21 19.18
C ILE A 92 3.94 12.87 19.15
N MET A 93 4.55 12.96 17.98
CA MET A 93 5.80 13.66 17.76
C MET A 93 5.50 14.83 16.85
N THR A 94 5.70 16.05 17.34
CA THR A 94 5.23 17.24 16.62
C THR A 94 6.16 18.42 16.69
N HIS A 95 6.21 19.23 15.63
CA HIS A 95 7.06 20.42 15.54
C HIS A 95 8.54 20.13 15.85
N CYS A 96 8.96 18.90 15.57
CA CYS A 96 10.32 18.45 15.82
C CYS A 96 11.21 18.95 14.69
N ARG A 97 12.41 19.42 15.04
CA ARG A 97 13.37 19.98 14.09
C ARG A 97 14.67 19.24 14.22
N ALA A 98 15.34 19.04 13.10
CA ALA A 98 16.70 18.56 13.13
C ALA A 98 17.57 19.41 12.21
N TYR A 99 18.84 19.56 12.60
CA TYR A 99 19.83 20.38 11.91
C TYR A 99 21.15 19.61 11.83
N GLY A 100 21.70 19.46 10.63
CA GLY A 100 22.96 18.74 10.43
C GLY A 100 23.70 19.22 9.19
N SER A 101 25.03 19.18 9.23
CA SER A 101 25.90 19.79 8.22
C SER A 101 26.50 18.83 7.19
N THR A 102 26.37 17.51 7.33
CA THR A 102 26.88 16.51 6.35
C THR A 102 26.31 15.12 6.63
N PHE A 103 26.08 14.31 5.59
CA PHE A 103 25.61 12.92 5.58
C PHE A 103 25.59 12.16 6.92
N SER A 104 24.38 11.76 7.36
CA SER A 104 23.99 10.49 8.01
C SER A 104 22.96 10.66 9.15
N ARG A 105 21.84 9.92 9.03
CA ARG A 105 20.84 9.58 10.06
C ARG A 105 20.14 10.74 10.81
N VAL A 106 20.27 11.98 10.33
CA VAL A 106 19.59 13.09 11.01
C VAL A 106 18.16 13.20 10.48
N ALA A 107 17.20 13.02 11.38
CA ALA A 107 15.78 13.16 11.08
C ALA A 107 15.04 13.85 12.21
N GLY A 108 13.78 14.26 12.02
CA GLY A 108 12.95 14.67 13.16
C GLY A 108 12.91 13.57 14.25
N LEU A 109 12.97 12.32 13.82
CA LEU A 109 13.02 11.11 14.63
C LEU A 109 13.97 10.09 13.98
N SER A 110 14.78 9.38 14.75
CA SER A 110 15.60 8.27 14.25
C SER A 110 15.30 7.00 15.02
N ALA A 111 15.13 5.90 14.30
CA ALA A 111 14.84 4.61 14.89
C ALA A 111 15.57 3.46 14.20
N GLU A 112 16.03 2.50 15.02
CA GLU A 112 16.69 1.29 14.58
C GLU A 112 16.19 0.10 15.39
N HIS A 113 15.76 -0.98 14.72
CA HIS A 113 15.21 -2.18 15.36
C HIS A 113 13.99 -1.92 16.28
N SER A 114 13.32 -0.78 16.10
CA SER A 114 12.21 -0.34 16.94
C SER A 114 10.83 -0.62 16.33
N THR A 115 9.81 -0.62 17.18
CA THR A 115 8.40 -0.70 16.78
C THR A 115 7.64 0.58 17.09
N PHE A 116 6.95 1.12 16.10
CA PHE A 116 6.01 2.24 16.23
C PHE A 116 4.60 1.74 16.01
N THR A 117 3.70 1.99 16.96
CA THR A 117 2.29 1.62 16.83
C THR A 117 1.38 2.77 17.25
N ASN A 118 0.37 3.06 16.43
CA ASN A 118 -0.62 4.11 16.71
C ASN A 118 0.04 5.48 17.01
N CYS A 119 1.06 5.86 16.23
CA CYS A 119 1.83 7.08 16.43
C CYS A 119 1.52 8.15 15.39
N ASP A 120 1.55 9.41 15.79
CA ASP A 120 1.38 10.56 14.90
C ASP A 120 2.70 11.33 14.81
N ILE A 121 3.26 11.45 13.61
CA ILE A 121 4.45 12.26 13.29
C ILE A 121 3.97 13.46 12.47
N VAL A 122 3.89 14.63 13.10
CA VAL A 122 3.11 15.76 12.59
C VAL A 122 3.90 17.06 12.59
N ALA A 123 3.95 17.74 11.44
CA ALA A 123 4.56 19.06 11.33
C ALA A 123 6.04 19.09 11.74
N CYS A 124 6.76 17.98 11.57
CA CYS A 124 8.20 17.95 11.74
C CYS A 124 8.86 18.57 10.50
N THR A 125 9.98 19.27 10.72
CA THR A 125 10.62 20.06 9.66
C THR A 125 12.12 19.82 9.57
N TRP A 126 12.63 19.66 8.35
CA TRP A 126 14.06 19.69 8.03
C TRP A 126 14.41 20.94 7.22
N MET A 127 15.45 21.66 7.64
CA MET A 127 15.72 23.03 7.16
C MET A 127 17.06 23.23 6.43
N THR A 128 17.88 22.20 6.25
CA THR A 128 19.18 22.34 5.56
C THR A 128 19.23 21.55 4.26
N VAL A 129 20.19 21.93 3.41
CA VAL A 129 20.53 21.20 2.20
C VAL A 129 21.30 19.91 2.57
N HIS A 130 21.06 18.83 1.86
CA HIS A 130 21.59 17.45 1.95
C HIS A 130 20.69 16.38 2.62
N ALA A 131 20.77 15.16 2.05
CA ALA A 131 19.93 13.96 2.24
C ALA A 131 19.52 13.61 3.68
N ASN A 132 18.35 14.10 4.11
CA ASN A 132 17.80 13.85 5.45
C ASN A 132 16.26 13.82 5.45
N VAL A 133 15.67 13.38 6.57
CA VAL A 133 14.23 13.12 6.71
C VAL A 133 13.58 14.05 7.72
N ALA A 134 12.53 14.79 7.34
CA ALA A 134 11.84 15.64 8.31
C ALA A 134 11.04 14.84 9.35
N GLY A 135 10.32 13.80 8.93
CA GLY A 135 9.60 12.89 9.84
C GLY A 135 10.52 11.85 10.50
N LEU A 136 10.53 10.62 9.99
CA LEU A 136 11.23 9.48 10.61
C LEU A 136 12.26 8.84 9.68
N TYR A 137 13.48 8.70 10.16
CA TYR A 137 14.45 7.73 9.64
C TYR A 137 14.28 6.41 10.38
N ALA A 138 14.04 5.32 9.63
CA ALA A 138 13.76 3.99 10.16
C ALA A 138 14.66 2.94 9.50
N ARG A 139 15.35 2.14 10.31
CA ARG A 139 16.16 1.00 9.88
C ARG A 139 15.74 -0.27 10.62
N ASP A 140 15.40 -1.34 9.92
CA ASP A 140 14.92 -2.59 10.54
C ASP A 140 13.74 -2.36 11.52
N CYS A 141 12.89 -1.36 11.26
CA CYS A 141 11.77 -1.00 12.13
C CYS A 141 10.43 -1.58 11.65
N THR A 142 9.51 -1.76 12.59
CA THR A 142 8.10 -2.07 12.30
C THR A 142 7.23 -0.85 12.60
N LEU A 143 6.45 -0.38 11.63
CA LEU A 143 5.51 0.74 11.76
C LEU A 143 4.10 0.24 11.47
N VAL A 144 3.19 0.43 12.43
CA VAL A 144 1.80 -0.03 12.33
C VAL A 144 0.86 1.09 12.70
N ASN A 145 -0.16 1.34 11.86
CA ASN A 145 -1.21 2.30 12.18
C ASN A 145 -0.63 3.68 12.55
N CYS A 146 0.39 4.13 11.82
CA CYS A 146 1.06 5.41 12.07
C CYS A 146 0.63 6.46 11.05
N ARG A 147 0.60 7.72 11.46
CA ARG A 147 0.22 8.85 10.61
C ARG A 147 1.38 9.83 10.46
N PHE A 148 1.75 10.13 9.23
CA PHE A 148 2.73 11.15 8.88
C PHE A 148 2.03 12.31 8.21
N VAL A 149 1.91 13.44 8.91
CA VAL A 149 1.03 14.53 8.48
C VAL A 149 1.80 15.84 8.43
N THR A 150 1.72 16.55 7.31
CA THR A 150 2.25 17.92 7.16
C THR A 150 3.74 18.06 7.49
N ASN A 151 4.53 17.00 7.33
CA ASN A 151 5.98 17.08 7.52
C ASN A 151 6.63 17.74 6.30
N VAL A 152 7.62 18.59 6.54
CA VAL A 152 8.23 19.41 5.48
C VAL A 152 9.73 19.24 5.46
N SER A 153 10.27 18.82 4.31
CA SER A 153 11.70 18.82 4.02
C SER A 153 11.98 19.73 2.84
N LEU A 154 13.00 20.57 2.96
CA LEU A 154 13.44 21.47 1.88
C LEU A 154 14.26 20.77 0.80
N ASP A 155 14.65 19.51 1.02
CA ASP A 155 15.52 18.77 0.11
C ASP A 155 14.88 17.41 -0.21
N THR A 156 15.18 16.37 0.58
CA THR A 156 14.94 15.00 0.14
C THR A 156 13.67 14.40 0.72
N PHE A 157 13.67 13.90 1.96
CA PHE A 157 12.59 13.08 2.49
C PHE A 157 11.71 13.85 3.47
N SER A 158 10.40 13.95 3.23
CA SER A 158 9.52 14.70 4.13
C SER A 158 8.92 13.84 5.25
N ALA A 159 8.41 12.65 4.95
CA ALA A 159 7.69 11.84 5.93
C ALA A 159 8.51 10.69 6.50
N LEU A 160 9.01 9.80 5.65
CA LEU A 160 9.62 8.54 6.08
C LEU A 160 10.74 8.11 5.15
N TYR A 161 11.87 7.71 5.72
CA TYR A 161 12.85 6.89 5.03
C TYR A 161 12.99 5.57 5.78
N ALA A 162 12.42 4.52 5.21
CA ALA A 162 12.41 3.17 5.75
C ALA A 162 13.37 2.29 4.94
N ARG A 163 14.33 1.66 5.62
CA ARG A 163 15.35 0.85 4.97
C ARG A 163 15.71 -0.40 5.74
N ASP A 164 16.38 -1.32 5.05
CA ASP A 164 16.96 -2.55 5.59
C ASP A 164 15.90 -3.33 6.39
N GLY A 165 14.98 -4.02 5.73
CA GLY A 165 14.02 -4.92 6.40
C GLY A 165 12.82 -4.25 7.10
N CYS A 166 12.62 -2.94 6.94
CA CYS A 166 11.47 -2.26 7.52
C CYS A 166 10.12 -2.86 7.08
N MET A 167 9.19 -2.97 8.02
CA MET A 167 7.78 -3.34 7.78
C MET A 167 6.88 -2.14 8.06
N VAL A 168 6.11 -1.68 7.08
CA VAL A 168 5.22 -0.52 7.23
C VAL A 168 3.82 -0.92 6.82
N ARG A 169 2.87 -0.95 7.76
CA ARG A 169 1.51 -1.39 7.46
C ARG A 169 0.43 -0.52 8.08
N ASP A 170 -0.67 -0.39 7.35
CA ASP A 170 -1.87 0.33 7.80
C ASP A 170 -1.56 1.80 8.16
N CYS A 171 -0.54 2.39 7.51
CA CYS A 171 -0.07 3.74 7.77
C CYS A 171 -0.64 4.75 6.78
N SER A 172 -0.70 6.02 7.18
CA SER A 172 -1.11 7.12 6.30
C SER A 172 -0.06 8.22 6.23
N PHE A 173 0.11 8.78 5.03
CA PHE A 173 1.04 9.84 4.70
C PHE A 173 0.26 10.93 3.99
N SER A 174 0.01 12.06 4.66
CA SER A 174 -0.81 13.12 4.09
C SER A 174 -0.23 14.52 4.21
N ASN A 175 -0.39 15.29 3.12
CA ASN A 175 0.01 16.70 3.05
C ASN A 175 1.49 16.95 3.39
N ASN A 176 2.35 15.95 3.22
CA ASN A 176 3.78 16.14 3.43
C ASN A 176 4.40 16.82 2.19
N VAL A 177 5.45 17.59 2.42
CA VAL A 177 6.09 18.40 1.37
C VAL A 177 7.58 18.14 1.35
N GLY A 178 8.10 17.60 0.25
CA GLY A 178 9.52 17.37 -0.01
C GLY A 178 9.73 16.91 -1.45
N HIS A 179 10.97 16.58 -1.85
CA HIS A 179 11.19 15.93 -3.13
C HIS A 179 10.65 14.49 -3.13
N ILE A 180 10.88 13.79 -2.01
CA ILE A 180 10.42 12.44 -1.73
C ILE A 180 9.55 12.49 -0.48
N THR A 181 8.30 12.06 -0.59
CA THR A 181 7.39 11.89 0.54
C THR A 181 7.87 10.75 1.43
N ALA A 182 8.04 9.58 0.83
CA ALA A 182 8.46 8.37 1.52
C ALA A 182 9.37 7.52 0.62
N SER A 183 10.42 6.95 1.20
CA SER A 183 11.31 6.02 0.50
C SER A 183 11.38 4.68 1.23
N PHE A 184 11.27 3.61 0.46
CA PHE A 184 11.22 2.22 0.92
C PHE A 184 12.33 1.43 0.24
N TYR A 185 13.40 1.14 0.98
CA TYR A 185 14.60 0.48 0.46
C TYR A 185 14.82 -0.87 1.16
N TYR A 186 14.63 -1.99 0.46
CA TYR A 186 14.51 -3.31 1.11
C TYR A 186 13.41 -3.35 2.19
N ALA A 187 12.31 -2.61 2.00
CA ALA A 187 11.20 -2.52 2.94
C ALA A 187 9.92 -3.14 2.36
N SER A 188 9.08 -3.70 3.23
CA SER A 188 7.76 -4.24 2.88
C SER A 188 6.68 -3.29 3.39
N VAL A 189 5.85 -2.80 2.46
CA VAL A 189 4.80 -1.83 2.75
C VAL A 189 3.45 -2.41 2.34
N SER A 190 2.46 -2.35 3.22
CA SER A 190 1.12 -2.84 2.91
C SER A 190 0.00 -1.97 3.45
N ASN A 191 -1.11 -1.92 2.73
CA ASN A 191 -2.33 -1.22 3.14
C ASN A 191 -2.09 0.24 3.58
N CYS A 192 -1.17 0.92 2.90
CA CYS A 192 -0.82 2.30 3.23
C CYS A 192 -1.51 3.28 2.28
N LEU A 193 -1.81 4.48 2.81
CA LEU A 193 -2.38 5.59 2.05
C LEU A 193 -1.37 6.74 1.94
N PHE A 194 -1.04 7.12 0.71
CA PHE A 194 -0.26 8.32 0.38
C PHE A 194 -1.18 9.31 -0.32
N GLU A 195 -1.54 10.38 0.37
CA GLU A 195 -2.57 11.32 -0.10
C GLU A 195 -2.14 12.79 -0.04
N ASN A 196 -2.38 13.53 -1.12
CA ASN A 196 -2.17 14.98 -1.19
C ASN A 196 -0.76 15.44 -0.80
N ASN A 197 0.24 14.58 -0.97
CA ASN A 197 1.62 14.92 -0.72
C ASN A 197 2.21 15.66 -1.92
N LYS A 198 3.08 16.61 -1.63
CA LYS A 198 3.99 17.18 -2.62
C LYS A 198 5.32 16.43 -2.51
N GLY A 199 5.54 15.45 -3.38
CA GLY A 199 6.73 14.61 -3.39
C GLY A 199 6.45 13.16 -3.81
N GLN A 200 7.51 12.47 -4.20
CA GLN A 200 7.50 11.10 -4.71
C GLN A 200 7.36 10.02 -3.64
N VAL A 201 6.80 8.87 -3.99
CA VAL A 201 6.99 7.61 -3.24
C VAL A 201 8.01 6.74 -3.97
N THR A 202 9.05 6.24 -3.30
CA THR A 202 10.07 5.36 -3.93
C THR A 202 10.09 3.97 -3.31
N VAL A 203 10.27 2.96 -4.16
CA VAL A 203 10.30 1.54 -3.78
C VAL A 203 11.43 0.85 -4.53
N ASN A 204 12.52 0.56 -3.82
CA ASN A 204 13.71 -0.07 -4.39
C ASN A 204 14.05 -1.34 -3.62
N TYR A 205 14.19 -2.46 -4.32
CA TYR A 205 14.37 -3.80 -3.74
C TYR A 205 13.31 -4.23 -2.70
N GLY A 206 12.19 -3.52 -2.65
CA GLY A 206 11.12 -3.67 -1.66
C GLY A 206 9.75 -3.85 -2.32
N SER A 207 8.69 -3.73 -1.54
CA SER A 207 7.32 -3.89 -2.04
C SER A 207 6.33 -2.86 -1.50
N LEU A 208 5.37 -2.46 -2.35
CA LEU A 208 4.08 -1.89 -1.96
C LEU A 208 2.99 -2.91 -2.30
N ALA A 209 2.13 -3.25 -1.34
CA ALA A 209 1.02 -4.18 -1.54
C ALA A 209 -0.30 -3.57 -1.05
N GLY A 210 -1.32 -3.48 -1.90
CA GLY A 210 -2.62 -2.96 -1.45
C GLY A 210 -2.58 -1.48 -1.05
N CYS A 211 -1.64 -0.69 -1.59
CA CYS A 211 -1.46 0.71 -1.22
C CYS A 211 -2.25 1.65 -2.14
N ALA A 212 -2.70 2.77 -1.61
CA ALA A 212 -3.34 3.84 -2.37
C ALA A 212 -2.42 5.06 -2.43
N ILE A 213 -2.14 5.53 -3.64
CA ILE A 213 -1.36 6.74 -3.93
C ILE A 213 -2.29 7.67 -4.69
N ARG A 214 -2.84 8.69 -4.02
CA ARG A 214 -3.88 9.54 -4.62
C ARG A 214 -3.71 11.03 -4.39
N GLY A 215 -4.03 11.83 -5.40
CA GLY A 215 -3.99 13.30 -5.31
C GLY A 215 -2.59 13.87 -5.01
N ASN A 216 -1.53 13.07 -5.11
CA ASN A 216 -0.17 13.54 -4.88
C ASN A 216 0.33 14.32 -6.10
N ARG A 217 1.26 15.22 -5.86
CA ARG A 217 1.89 16.03 -6.91
C ARG A 217 3.40 15.97 -6.78
N ASN A 218 4.10 15.76 -7.89
CA ASN A 218 5.54 16.02 -7.95
C ASN A 218 5.87 16.88 -9.17
N ASP A 219 6.44 18.06 -8.91
CA ASP A 219 6.81 19.01 -9.95
C ASP A 219 8.06 18.56 -10.74
N SER A 220 8.88 17.68 -10.15
CA SER A 220 10.17 17.30 -10.74
C SER A 220 10.06 16.13 -11.72
N TYR A 221 9.47 14.98 -11.35
CA TYR A 221 9.48 13.78 -12.21
C TYR A 221 8.24 12.89 -12.06
N ASN A 222 8.09 12.23 -10.92
CA ASN A 222 7.19 11.09 -10.74
C ASN A 222 6.50 11.13 -9.36
N VAL A 223 5.32 10.53 -9.27
CA VAL A 223 4.59 10.37 -8.00
C VAL A 223 4.89 9.02 -7.36
N LEU A 224 5.27 8.04 -8.17
CA LEU A 224 5.72 6.73 -7.76
C LEU A 224 6.91 6.30 -8.62
N GLU A 225 7.96 5.83 -7.97
CA GLU A 225 9.07 5.12 -8.62
C GLU A 225 9.20 3.73 -8.02
N ILE A 226 9.37 2.77 -8.94
CA ILE A 226 9.57 1.37 -8.66
C ILE A 226 10.88 1.01 -9.35
N GLY A 227 11.97 0.95 -8.58
CA GLY A 227 13.32 0.77 -9.11
C GLY A 227 13.96 -0.52 -8.62
N ASP A 228 15.01 -0.96 -9.31
CA ASP A 228 15.95 -1.98 -8.85
C ASP A 228 15.26 -3.28 -8.35
N GLY A 229 14.33 -3.80 -9.15
CA GLY A 229 13.55 -5.00 -8.81
C GLY A 229 12.50 -4.81 -7.70
N GLY A 230 12.19 -3.57 -7.31
CA GLY A 230 11.05 -3.25 -6.46
C GLY A 230 9.72 -3.62 -7.11
N MET A 231 8.67 -3.79 -6.30
CA MET A 231 7.34 -4.19 -6.79
C MET A 231 6.21 -3.36 -6.17
N ALA A 232 5.30 -2.87 -7.00
CA ALA A 232 3.99 -2.38 -6.57
C ALA A 232 2.90 -3.34 -7.04
N GLU A 233 2.20 -3.96 -6.09
CA GLU A 233 1.16 -4.95 -6.34
C GLU A 233 -0.18 -4.53 -5.72
N ARG A 234 -1.29 -4.73 -6.42
CA ARG A 234 -2.64 -4.38 -5.92
C ARG A 234 -2.75 -2.93 -5.46
N CYS A 235 -2.00 -2.04 -6.10
CA CYS A 235 -1.97 -0.63 -5.75
C CYS A 235 -2.97 0.16 -6.60
N ARG A 236 -3.54 1.20 -6.00
CA ARG A 236 -4.36 2.19 -6.70
C ARG A 236 -3.58 3.49 -6.78
N ILE A 237 -3.18 3.88 -7.99
CA ILE A 237 -2.43 5.10 -8.27
C ILE A 237 -3.34 6.04 -9.06
N GLU A 238 -3.99 6.96 -8.36
CA GLU A 238 -5.13 7.68 -8.92
C GLU A 238 -5.06 9.19 -8.73
N GLU A 239 -5.51 9.95 -9.72
CA GLU A 239 -5.69 11.41 -9.61
C GLU A 239 -4.42 12.20 -9.22
N ASN A 240 -3.24 11.62 -9.47
CA ASN A 240 -1.97 12.26 -9.15
C ASN A 240 -1.52 13.20 -10.26
N GLN A 241 -0.69 14.17 -9.91
CA GLN A 241 0.02 15.05 -10.84
C GLN A 241 1.49 14.63 -10.95
N GLY A 242 1.78 13.77 -11.92
CA GLY A 242 3.08 13.15 -12.16
C GLY A 242 2.94 11.71 -12.67
N ARG A 243 4.05 11.13 -13.12
CA ARG A 243 4.08 9.76 -13.68
C ARG A 243 4.33 8.68 -12.63
N VAL A 244 4.01 7.45 -13.01
CA VAL A 244 4.56 6.22 -12.42
C VAL A 244 5.78 5.81 -13.23
N GLU A 245 6.87 5.50 -12.56
CA GLU A 245 8.14 5.17 -13.20
C GLU A 245 8.66 3.81 -12.76
N LEU A 246 8.99 2.95 -13.73
CA LEU A 246 9.58 1.64 -13.54
C LEU A 246 11.02 1.71 -14.07
N LEU A 247 11.99 1.53 -13.18
CA LEU A 247 13.42 1.59 -13.49
C LEU A 247 14.08 0.25 -13.19
N GLN A 248 15.05 -0.15 -14.02
CA GLN A 248 16.01 -1.22 -13.67
C GLN A 248 15.32 -2.50 -13.14
N GLY A 249 14.26 -2.94 -13.84
CA GLY A 249 13.51 -4.15 -13.48
C GLY A 249 12.37 -3.95 -12.48
N GLY A 250 11.93 -2.71 -12.24
CA GLY A 250 10.74 -2.44 -11.43
C GLY A 250 9.47 -3.15 -11.95
N ILE A 251 8.61 -3.58 -11.04
CA ILE A 251 7.41 -4.38 -11.36
C ILE A 251 6.15 -3.66 -10.89
N LEU A 252 5.23 -3.37 -11.82
CA LEU A 252 3.86 -2.95 -11.53
C LEU A 252 2.93 -4.11 -11.86
N ARG A 253 2.20 -4.60 -10.86
CA ARG A 253 1.39 -5.81 -10.99
C ARG A 253 0.01 -5.64 -10.38
N SER A 254 -1.02 -6.23 -10.98
CA SER A 254 -2.36 -6.27 -10.36
C SER A 254 -2.88 -4.89 -9.95
N SER A 255 -2.46 -3.82 -10.62
CA SER A 255 -2.60 -2.45 -10.13
C SER A 255 -3.39 -1.58 -11.09
N LEU A 256 -4.03 -0.55 -10.52
CA LEU A 256 -4.80 0.45 -11.25
C LEU A 256 -4.02 1.76 -11.32
N VAL A 257 -3.87 2.30 -12.52
CA VAL A 257 -3.31 3.63 -12.79
C VAL A 257 -4.38 4.43 -13.52
N SER A 258 -5.08 5.33 -12.82
CA SER A 258 -6.22 6.04 -13.41
C SER A 258 -6.27 7.53 -13.09
N ALA A 259 -6.82 8.31 -14.01
CA ALA A 259 -7.04 9.75 -13.84
C ALA A 259 -5.80 10.59 -13.44
N ASN A 260 -4.58 10.04 -13.60
CA ASN A 260 -3.35 10.78 -13.34
C ASN A 260 -3.11 11.77 -14.47
N ARG A 261 -2.42 12.86 -14.15
CA ARG A 261 -2.23 13.99 -15.05
C ARG A 261 -0.77 14.39 -15.10
N ILE A 262 -0.25 14.54 -16.31
CA ILE A 262 1.03 15.19 -16.58
C ILE A 262 0.70 16.51 -17.27
N ASN A 263 1.07 17.61 -16.61
CA ASN A 263 0.77 18.98 -17.06
C ASN A 263 2.04 19.85 -17.19
N THR A 264 3.22 19.24 -17.11
CA THR A 264 4.48 19.99 -17.19
C THR A 264 5.17 19.71 -18.54
N PRO A 265 5.74 20.75 -19.17
CA PRO A 265 6.45 20.60 -20.45
C PRO A 265 7.77 19.83 -20.30
N TYR A 266 8.23 19.58 -19.07
CA TYR A 266 9.46 18.84 -18.77
C TYR A 266 9.23 17.31 -18.62
N GLN A 267 7.97 16.85 -18.62
CA GLN A 267 7.56 15.47 -18.33
C GLN A 267 6.94 14.78 -19.57
N SER A 268 7.47 15.03 -20.77
CA SER A 268 6.84 14.70 -22.06
C SER A 268 6.93 13.23 -22.49
N ASP A 269 6.72 12.27 -21.58
CA ASP A 269 6.82 10.84 -21.89
C ASP A 269 5.45 10.16 -21.94
N ALA A 270 5.02 9.61 -20.80
CA ALA A 270 3.74 8.94 -20.58
C ALA A 270 3.44 8.88 -19.08
N VAL A 271 2.19 8.58 -18.73
CA VAL A 271 1.77 8.43 -17.32
C VAL A 271 2.44 7.22 -16.66
N VAL A 272 2.71 6.17 -17.42
CA VAL A 272 3.60 5.09 -16.98
C VAL A 272 4.84 5.07 -17.86
N TYR A 273 6.02 5.22 -17.25
CA TYR A 273 7.29 5.22 -17.95
C TYR A 273 8.15 4.03 -17.51
N VAL A 274 8.59 3.24 -18.49
CA VAL A 274 9.50 2.11 -18.29
C VAL A 274 10.85 2.46 -18.90
N TRP A 275 11.90 2.41 -18.08
CA TRP A 275 13.27 2.72 -18.48
C TRP A 275 14.25 1.63 -18.05
N ASN A 276 14.97 1.08 -19.03
CA ASN A 276 16.03 0.09 -18.83
C ASN A 276 15.54 -1.13 -18.03
N GLY A 277 14.43 -1.71 -18.49
CA GLY A 277 13.77 -2.84 -17.86
C GLY A 277 12.65 -2.46 -16.89
N GLY A 278 11.53 -3.15 -16.99
CA GLY A 278 10.38 -3.07 -16.10
C GLY A 278 9.21 -3.93 -16.61
N ARG A 279 8.38 -4.41 -15.69
CA ARG A 279 7.31 -5.37 -16.00
C ARG A 279 5.97 -4.81 -15.54
N ILE A 280 5.02 -4.68 -16.46
CA ILE A 280 3.63 -4.30 -16.23
C ILE A 280 2.79 -5.55 -16.49
N GLU A 281 2.16 -6.09 -15.44
CA GLU A 281 1.45 -7.37 -15.48
C GLU A 281 0.07 -7.26 -14.86
N ASN A 282 -0.98 -7.66 -15.57
CA ASN A 282 -2.36 -7.65 -15.04
C ASN A 282 -2.73 -6.27 -14.44
N CYS A 283 -2.46 -5.20 -15.19
CA CYS A 283 -2.75 -3.84 -14.75
C CYS A 283 -3.85 -3.20 -15.60
N THR A 284 -4.54 -2.21 -15.04
CA THR A 284 -5.47 -1.36 -15.77
C THR A 284 -4.95 0.07 -15.75
N ILE A 285 -4.62 0.62 -16.93
CA ILE A 285 -4.09 1.97 -17.13
C ILE A 285 -5.11 2.74 -17.97
N VAL A 286 -5.90 3.61 -17.32
CA VAL A 286 -7.14 4.14 -17.92
C VAL A 286 -7.40 5.61 -17.58
N GLY A 287 -7.86 6.38 -18.57
CA GLY A 287 -8.34 7.75 -18.33
C GLY A 287 -7.28 8.72 -17.84
N ASN A 288 -5.99 8.43 -18.07
CA ASN A 288 -4.89 9.32 -17.71
C ASN A 288 -4.68 10.38 -18.79
N THR A 289 -4.18 11.54 -18.36
CA THR A 289 -3.97 12.69 -19.25
C THR A 289 -2.51 13.13 -19.27
N ASN A 290 -2.01 13.42 -20.46
CA ASN A 290 -0.66 13.90 -20.71
C ASN A 290 -0.68 15.03 -21.72
N SER A 291 -0.26 16.23 -21.30
CA SER A 291 -0.08 17.40 -22.14
C SER A 291 1.37 17.87 -21.94
N PRO A 292 2.32 17.61 -22.88
CA PRO A 292 2.17 17.84 -24.32
C PRO A 292 2.69 16.73 -25.29
N SER A 293 2.75 15.44 -24.90
CA SER A 293 3.52 14.42 -25.66
C SER A 293 2.74 13.28 -26.35
N GLU A 294 3.50 12.46 -27.09
CA GLU A 294 3.07 11.40 -28.02
C GLU A 294 2.32 10.23 -27.36
N ALA A 295 2.62 9.86 -26.10
CA ALA A 295 1.98 8.74 -25.40
C ALA A 295 1.19 9.18 -24.15
N GLY A 296 -0.07 8.78 -24.08
CA GLY A 296 -0.96 9.00 -22.95
C GLY A 296 -0.85 7.93 -21.87
N GLY A 297 -0.70 6.67 -22.27
CA GLY A 297 -0.69 5.52 -21.37
C GLY A 297 0.70 5.13 -20.91
N VAL A 298 1.41 4.36 -21.75
CA VAL A 298 2.70 3.72 -21.43
C VAL A 298 3.78 4.14 -22.41
N ARG A 299 4.98 4.45 -21.91
CA ARG A 299 6.19 4.57 -22.74
C ARG A 299 7.24 3.57 -22.28
N ILE A 300 7.79 2.81 -23.23
CA ILE A 300 8.84 1.82 -23.02
C ILE A 300 10.09 2.24 -23.79
N SER A 301 11.22 2.36 -23.09
CA SER A 301 12.48 2.85 -23.65
C SER A 301 13.72 2.40 -22.87
N GLY A 302 14.90 2.56 -23.49
CA GLY A 302 16.19 2.36 -22.82
C GLY A 302 16.63 0.91 -22.62
N THR A 303 15.81 -0.07 -22.98
CA THR A 303 16.09 -1.50 -22.76
C THR A 303 16.81 -2.15 -23.94
N LEU A 304 17.81 -2.99 -23.65
CA LEU A 304 18.58 -3.75 -24.64
C LEU A 304 18.08 -5.20 -24.83
N ASP A 305 17.46 -5.81 -23.82
CA ASP A 305 16.89 -7.17 -23.86
C ASP A 305 15.34 -7.14 -23.77
N PRO A 306 14.59 -7.77 -24.69
CA PRO A 306 13.13 -7.79 -24.64
C PRO A 306 12.54 -8.45 -23.38
N GLU A 307 13.24 -9.40 -22.76
CA GLU A 307 12.73 -10.08 -21.55
C GLU A 307 12.69 -9.16 -20.32
N ASP A 308 13.48 -8.08 -20.35
CA ASP A 308 13.54 -7.10 -19.28
C ASP A 308 12.38 -6.10 -19.34
N SER A 309 11.73 -5.89 -20.49
CA SER A 309 10.62 -4.94 -20.66
C SER A 309 9.35 -5.61 -21.15
N VAL A 310 8.40 -5.79 -20.23
CA VAL A 310 7.20 -6.61 -20.47
C VAL A 310 5.95 -5.79 -20.16
N LEU A 311 5.01 -5.77 -21.11
CA LEU A 311 3.63 -5.34 -20.91
C LEU A 311 2.72 -6.51 -21.27
N MET A 312 2.08 -7.11 -20.26
CA MET A 312 1.33 -8.33 -20.45
C MET A 312 0.06 -8.39 -19.60
N ASN A 313 -0.98 -9.03 -20.14
CA ASN A 313 -2.29 -9.19 -19.48
C ASN A 313 -2.90 -7.86 -19.02
N SER A 314 -2.59 -6.73 -19.65
CA SER A 314 -2.96 -5.41 -19.14
C SER A 314 -3.92 -4.67 -20.05
N ILE A 315 -4.74 -3.80 -19.46
CA ILE A 315 -5.63 -2.88 -20.17
C ILE A 315 -4.93 -1.52 -20.24
N VAL A 316 -4.83 -0.94 -21.44
CA VAL A 316 -4.32 0.41 -21.69
C VAL A 316 -5.32 1.11 -22.61
N TYR A 317 -6.23 1.91 -22.03
CA TYR A 317 -7.44 2.35 -22.74
C TYR A 317 -7.89 3.75 -22.32
N GLY A 318 -8.33 4.58 -23.26
CA GLY A 318 -8.92 5.90 -22.99
C GLY A 318 -7.94 6.90 -22.36
N ASN A 319 -6.63 6.77 -22.62
CA ASN A 319 -5.64 7.75 -22.18
C ASN A 319 -5.46 8.85 -23.24
N SER A 320 -5.08 10.08 -22.84
CA SER A 320 -4.92 11.15 -23.83
C SER A 320 -3.59 11.03 -24.58
N GLY A 321 -3.62 10.79 -25.89
CA GLY A 321 -2.42 10.55 -26.70
C GLY A 321 -2.40 9.11 -27.21
N THR A 322 -1.24 8.60 -27.61
CA THR A 322 -1.11 7.18 -27.99
C THR A 322 -1.14 6.31 -26.74
N GLU A 323 -1.86 5.18 -26.75
CA GLU A 323 -1.89 4.28 -25.59
C GLU A 323 -0.51 3.75 -25.22
N ILE A 324 0.29 3.40 -26.22
CA ILE A 324 1.65 2.89 -26.04
C ILE A 324 2.60 3.55 -27.03
N SER A 325 3.73 4.05 -26.52
CA SER A 325 4.92 4.38 -27.31
C SER A 325 6.05 3.43 -26.93
N ASN A 326 6.46 2.57 -27.85
CA ASN A 326 7.54 1.61 -27.63
C ASN A 326 8.74 1.93 -28.55
N SER A 327 9.89 2.20 -27.94
CA SER A 327 11.16 2.49 -28.63
C SER A 327 12.28 1.51 -28.26
N ALA A 328 11.94 0.44 -27.53
CA ALA A 328 12.87 -0.57 -27.07
C ALA A 328 12.45 -1.97 -27.56
N SER A 329 13.35 -2.93 -27.42
CA SER A 329 12.98 -4.33 -27.49
C SER A 329 12.11 -4.66 -26.27
N SER A 330 10.90 -5.18 -26.50
CA SER A 330 9.94 -5.47 -25.42
C SER A 330 8.94 -6.55 -25.83
N ILE A 331 8.32 -7.16 -24.82
CA ILE A 331 7.22 -8.11 -24.99
C ILE A 331 5.91 -7.37 -24.72
N ILE A 332 5.05 -7.26 -25.74
CA ILE A 332 3.70 -6.71 -25.65
C ILE A 332 2.72 -7.80 -26.09
N ALA A 333 2.12 -8.50 -25.14
CA ALA A 333 1.27 -9.67 -25.42
C ALA A 333 0.06 -9.77 -24.48
N PHE A 334 -1.04 -10.34 -24.97
CA PHE A 334 -2.27 -10.55 -24.22
C PHE A 334 -2.82 -9.28 -23.55
N ASN A 335 -2.72 -8.13 -24.20
CA ASN A 335 -3.22 -6.86 -23.68
C ASN A 335 -4.52 -6.43 -24.36
N CYS A 336 -5.27 -5.55 -23.70
CA CYS A 336 -6.38 -4.82 -24.31
C CYS A 336 -5.97 -3.36 -24.47
N ILE A 337 -5.65 -2.95 -25.70
CA ILE A 337 -5.02 -1.66 -25.99
C ILE A 337 -5.89 -0.89 -26.99
N GLU A 338 -6.36 0.30 -26.62
CA GLU A 338 -7.19 1.11 -27.53
C GLU A 338 -6.41 1.48 -28.81
N GLY A 339 -7.01 1.22 -29.98
CA GLY A 339 -6.45 1.61 -31.28
C GLY A 339 -5.18 0.86 -31.71
N TRP A 340 -4.75 -0.17 -30.97
CA TRP A 340 -3.53 -0.92 -31.30
C TRP A 340 -3.65 -1.71 -32.61
N THR A 341 -2.60 -1.68 -33.43
CA THR A 341 -2.62 -2.31 -34.76
C THR A 341 -1.97 -3.68 -34.81
N ASP A 342 -1.05 -3.98 -33.89
CA ASP A 342 -0.38 -5.28 -33.83
C ASP A 342 -1.14 -6.26 -32.94
N LEU A 343 -2.13 -6.92 -33.54
CA LEU A 343 -2.98 -7.91 -32.87
C LEU A 343 -2.34 -9.31 -32.77
N SER A 344 -1.04 -9.42 -33.00
CA SER A 344 -0.32 -10.66 -32.71
C SER A 344 -0.26 -10.91 -31.20
N ASN A 345 0.13 -12.14 -30.81
CA ASN A 345 0.37 -12.52 -29.42
C ASN A 345 -0.80 -12.30 -28.45
N GLY A 346 -2.04 -12.42 -28.94
CA GLY A 346 -3.25 -12.35 -28.12
C GLY A 346 -3.68 -10.95 -27.71
N ASN A 347 -3.10 -9.88 -28.29
CA ASN A 347 -3.57 -8.52 -28.06
C ASN A 347 -4.94 -8.28 -28.70
N ILE A 348 -5.79 -7.53 -28.01
CA ILE A 348 -7.14 -7.13 -28.43
C ILE A 348 -7.31 -5.61 -28.29
N THR A 349 -8.33 -5.03 -28.94
CA THR A 349 -8.57 -3.58 -28.95
C THR A 349 -10.01 -3.19 -28.60
N ASN A 350 -10.90 -4.18 -28.49
CA ASN A 350 -12.29 -3.94 -28.18
C ASN A 350 -12.43 -3.27 -26.82
N ASN A 351 -13.44 -2.41 -26.66
CA ASN A 351 -13.72 -1.74 -25.40
C ASN A 351 -13.74 -2.78 -24.25
N PRO A 352 -12.94 -2.58 -23.19
CA PRO A 352 -12.81 -3.53 -22.08
C PRO A 352 -14.08 -3.67 -21.24
N CYS A 353 -15.12 -2.87 -21.48
CA CYS A 353 -16.39 -2.88 -20.74
C CYS A 353 -16.15 -2.75 -19.22
N LEU A 354 -15.39 -1.73 -18.82
CA LEU A 354 -15.14 -1.46 -17.39
C LEU A 354 -16.43 -0.98 -16.72
N ALA A 355 -16.78 -1.62 -15.61
CA ALA A 355 -17.98 -1.34 -14.85
C ALA A 355 -17.75 -0.16 -13.89
N GLY A 356 -18.55 0.89 -14.09
CA GLY A 356 -18.61 2.06 -13.21
C GLY A 356 -17.43 3.04 -13.35
N PRO A 357 -17.58 4.30 -12.89
CA PRO A 357 -16.52 5.29 -12.90
C PRO A 357 -15.47 5.08 -11.79
N THR A 358 -15.72 4.13 -10.89
CA THR A 358 -14.90 3.82 -9.72
C THR A 358 -14.73 2.32 -9.64
N GLY A 359 -13.54 1.84 -9.31
CA GLY A 359 -13.24 0.40 -9.26
C GLY A 359 -12.70 -0.09 -10.60
N PHE A 360 -13.32 0.18 -11.74
CA PHE A 360 -12.84 -0.34 -13.03
C PHE A 360 -12.80 -1.89 -13.07
N HIS A 361 -13.78 -2.55 -12.45
CA HIS A 361 -13.98 -3.99 -12.58
C HIS A 361 -14.44 -4.33 -14.01
N LEU A 362 -14.26 -5.58 -14.44
CA LEU A 362 -14.78 -6.04 -15.72
C LEU A 362 -16.29 -6.26 -15.64
N ALA A 363 -17.03 -5.85 -16.68
CA ALA A 363 -18.43 -6.25 -16.83
C ALA A 363 -18.55 -7.68 -17.38
N THR A 364 -19.73 -8.28 -17.19
CA THR A 364 -20.09 -9.64 -17.66
C THR A 364 -19.89 -9.89 -19.16
N ASN A 365 -19.88 -8.84 -19.96
CA ASN A 365 -19.73 -8.88 -21.41
C ASN A 365 -18.35 -8.36 -21.87
N SER A 366 -17.38 -8.25 -20.96
CA SER A 366 -16.05 -7.77 -21.31
C SER A 366 -15.33 -8.75 -22.25
N PRO A 367 -14.66 -8.25 -23.30
CA PRO A 367 -13.78 -9.08 -24.14
C PRO A 367 -12.49 -9.48 -23.42
N CYS A 368 -12.22 -8.92 -22.23
CA CYS A 368 -11.02 -9.20 -21.44
C CYS A 368 -11.15 -10.48 -20.59
N LEU A 369 -12.37 -11.01 -20.45
CA LEU A 369 -12.65 -12.23 -19.68
C LEU A 369 -11.93 -13.43 -20.28
N ASN A 370 -11.12 -14.13 -19.49
CA ASN A 370 -10.31 -15.30 -19.81
C ASN A 370 -9.39 -15.12 -21.04
N ALA A 371 -9.10 -13.88 -21.41
CA ALA A 371 -8.33 -13.54 -22.60
C ALA A 371 -6.81 -13.46 -22.33
N GLY A 372 -6.40 -13.33 -21.06
CA GLY A 372 -5.01 -13.22 -20.63
C GLY A 372 -4.29 -14.57 -20.52
N THR A 373 -2.96 -14.55 -20.46
CA THR A 373 -2.12 -15.75 -20.29
C THR A 373 -1.73 -16.00 -18.83
N ASN A 374 -1.53 -17.26 -18.45
CA ASN A 374 -1.13 -17.62 -17.08
C ASN A 374 0.36 -17.40 -16.87
N LEU A 375 0.71 -16.50 -15.96
CA LEU A 375 2.08 -16.27 -15.52
C LEU A 375 2.36 -17.10 -14.27
N PRO A 376 3.63 -17.44 -13.96
CA PRO A 376 3.92 -18.28 -12.80
C PRO A 376 3.30 -17.77 -11.48
N TRP A 377 3.28 -16.45 -11.29
CA TRP A 377 2.72 -15.81 -10.09
C TRP A 377 1.20 -15.87 -10.01
N THR A 378 0.47 -16.05 -11.12
CA THR A 378 -1.01 -16.02 -11.11
C THR A 378 -1.63 -17.27 -10.48
N THR A 379 -0.82 -18.31 -10.25
CA THR A 379 -1.27 -19.56 -9.60
C THR A 379 -1.61 -19.39 -8.12
N THR A 380 -0.96 -18.44 -7.44
CA THR A 380 -1.15 -18.10 -6.02
C THR A 380 -1.37 -16.61 -5.80
N GLY A 381 -1.42 -15.84 -6.89
CA GLY A 381 -1.62 -14.40 -6.88
C GLY A 381 -3.06 -14.00 -6.62
N TRP A 382 -3.21 -12.74 -6.25
CA TRP A 382 -4.49 -12.14 -5.89
C TRP A 382 -4.81 -10.96 -6.81
N ASP A 383 -6.09 -10.71 -6.99
CA ASP A 383 -6.57 -9.52 -7.68
C ASP A 383 -6.85 -8.34 -6.77
N CYS A 384 -7.45 -7.29 -7.34
CA CYS A 384 -7.81 -6.08 -6.61
C CYS A 384 -8.80 -6.32 -5.47
N ASP A 385 -9.63 -7.35 -5.57
CA ASP A 385 -10.66 -7.72 -4.59
C ASP A 385 -10.21 -8.83 -3.64
N LEU A 386 -8.91 -9.16 -3.65
CA LEU A 386 -8.33 -10.28 -2.91
C LEU A 386 -8.94 -11.63 -3.30
N GLN A 387 -9.29 -11.77 -4.58
CA GLN A 387 -9.72 -13.01 -5.20
C GLN A 387 -8.53 -13.65 -5.93
N PRO A 388 -8.48 -14.99 -6.08
CA PRO A 388 -7.42 -15.63 -6.84
C PRO A 388 -7.32 -15.09 -8.26
N ARG A 389 -6.11 -14.84 -8.74
CA ARG A 389 -5.88 -14.25 -10.08
C ARG A 389 -6.23 -15.19 -11.25
N ASN A 390 -6.49 -16.46 -10.99
CA ASN A 390 -6.93 -17.41 -12.02
C ASN A 390 -8.14 -18.16 -11.46
N LEU A 391 -9.34 -17.76 -11.90
CA LEU A 391 -10.59 -18.37 -11.49
C LEU A 391 -11.09 -19.45 -12.48
N GLU A 392 -10.85 -19.27 -13.77
CA GLU A 392 -11.48 -20.05 -14.84
C GLU A 392 -10.49 -20.56 -15.91
N GLU A 393 -9.39 -21.17 -15.46
CA GLU A 393 -8.30 -21.76 -16.27
C GLU A 393 -7.35 -20.75 -16.90
N ARG A 394 -7.82 -19.58 -17.37
CA ARG A 394 -6.99 -18.46 -17.82
C ARG A 394 -7.30 -17.22 -17.00
N VAL A 395 -6.32 -16.33 -16.88
CA VAL A 395 -6.53 -15.03 -16.23
C VAL A 395 -7.28 -14.08 -17.15
N ASP A 396 -7.96 -13.11 -16.56
CA ASP A 396 -8.49 -11.96 -17.24
C ASP A 396 -7.37 -10.96 -17.59
N ILE A 397 -7.60 -10.18 -18.65
CA ILE A 397 -6.77 -9.03 -18.98
C ILE A 397 -7.22 -7.86 -18.09
N GLY A 398 -6.28 -7.27 -17.35
CA GLY A 398 -6.52 -6.12 -16.48
C GLY A 398 -6.23 -6.37 -15.01
N TRP A 399 -6.55 -5.36 -14.18
CA TRP A 399 -6.32 -5.38 -12.73
C TRP A 399 -7.29 -6.26 -11.95
N ASP A 400 -8.45 -6.59 -12.54
CA ASP A 400 -9.58 -7.33 -11.96
C ASP A 400 -9.60 -8.75 -12.54
N GLU A 401 -9.89 -9.75 -11.71
CA GLU A 401 -10.27 -11.08 -12.17
C GLU A 401 -11.77 -11.24 -11.91
N TYR A 402 -12.56 -11.22 -12.98
CA TYR A 402 -14.00 -11.17 -12.89
C TYR A 402 -14.57 -12.37 -12.13
N PHE A 403 -15.17 -12.10 -10.99
CA PHE A 403 -15.98 -13.07 -10.27
C PHE A 403 -17.46 -12.72 -10.38
N GLY A 404 -18.17 -13.47 -11.22
CA GLY A 404 -19.62 -13.31 -11.42
C GLY A 404 -20.50 -13.67 -10.22
N GLY A 405 -19.92 -14.03 -9.08
CA GLY A 405 -20.64 -14.42 -7.87
C GLY A 405 -21.07 -15.89 -7.85
N ILE A 406 -21.67 -16.29 -6.72
CA ILE A 406 -22.14 -17.66 -6.51
C ILE A 406 -23.63 -17.72 -6.82
N PHE A 407 -23.97 -18.43 -7.89
CA PHE A 407 -25.35 -18.76 -8.21
C PHE A 407 -25.69 -20.15 -7.67
N MET A 408 -26.68 -20.20 -6.79
CA MET A 408 -27.18 -21.43 -6.19
C MET A 408 -28.47 -21.87 -6.87
N ALA A 409 -28.51 -23.14 -7.27
CA ALA A 409 -29.70 -23.87 -7.69
C ALA A 409 -30.23 -24.71 -6.53
N LEU A 410 -31.56 -24.72 -6.37
CA LEU A 410 -32.27 -25.50 -5.36
C LEU A 410 -33.15 -26.55 -6.06
N ALA A 411 -33.01 -27.81 -5.67
CA ALA A 411 -33.87 -28.89 -6.14
C ALA A 411 -34.45 -29.66 -4.95
N GLY A 412 -35.79 -29.73 -4.89
CA GLY A 412 -36.50 -30.50 -3.87
C GLY A 412 -36.87 -31.89 -4.38
N ASP A 413 -36.58 -32.93 -3.61
CA ASP A 413 -37.06 -34.29 -3.87
C ASP A 413 -37.35 -35.04 -2.56
N ALA A 414 -38.55 -35.62 -2.45
CA ALA A 414 -39.02 -36.39 -1.30
C ALA A 414 -38.71 -35.78 0.09
N GLY A 415 -38.87 -34.45 0.25
CA GLY A 415 -38.62 -33.74 1.50
C GLY A 415 -37.14 -33.38 1.76
N ALA A 416 -36.26 -33.68 0.82
CA ALA A 416 -34.86 -33.25 0.83
C ALA A 416 -34.62 -32.08 -0.11
N MET A 417 -33.74 -31.18 0.28
CA MET A 417 -33.32 -30.04 -0.54
C MET A 417 -31.87 -30.21 -0.97
N THR A 418 -31.63 -30.32 -2.28
CA THR A 418 -30.29 -30.33 -2.85
C THR A 418 -29.93 -28.91 -3.27
N ASN A 419 -28.89 -28.37 -2.65
CA ASN A 419 -28.36 -27.03 -2.89
C ASN A 419 -27.09 -27.20 -3.73
N SER A 420 -27.07 -26.68 -4.95
CA SER A 420 -25.91 -26.79 -5.83
C SER A 420 -25.45 -25.42 -6.29
N TRP A 421 -24.15 -25.20 -6.39
CA TRP A 421 -23.60 -23.93 -6.89
C TRP A 421 -22.33 -24.16 -7.69
N ARG A 422 -22.02 -23.20 -8.58
CA ARG A 422 -20.72 -23.15 -9.25
C ARG A 422 -19.64 -22.94 -8.21
N ALA A 423 -18.65 -23.82 -8.19
CA ALA A 423 -17.55 -23.78 -7.24
C ALA A 423 -16.24 -23.42 -7.94
N VAL A 424 -15.48 -22.56 -7.28
CA VAL A 424 -14.10 -22.24 -7.62
C VAL A 424 -13.19 -23.28 -6.98
N SER A 425 -12.22 -23.75 -7.75
CA SER A 425 -11.30 -24.80 -7.32
C SER A 425 -10.56 -24.41 -6.04
N ASN A 426 -10.67 -25.24 -5.00
CA ASN A 426 -10.11 -25.10 -3.67
C ASN A 426 -10.67 -23.97 -2.80
N ALA A 427 -11.66 -23.22 -3.27
CA ALA A 427 -12.44 -22.33 -2.40
C ALA A 427 -13.27 -23.16 -1.41
N VAL A 428 -13.45 -22.64 -0.20
CA VAL A 428 -14.22 -23.32 0.87
C VAL A 428 -15.55 -22.61 1.05
N TYR A 429 -16.63 -23.39 1.00
CA TYR A 429 -18.00 -22.91 1.06
C TYR A 429 -18.72 -23.49 2.27
N GLN A 430 -19.58 -22.71 2.91
CA GLN A 430 -20.53 -23.19 3.91
C GLN A 430 -21.95 -22.96 3.40
N LEU A 431 -22.69 -24.05 3.19
CA LEU A 431 -24.13 -23.94 3.05
C LEU A 431 -24.70 -23.49 4.39
N GLN A 432 -25.55 -22.48 4.36
CA GLN A 432 -26.27 -22.01 5.54
C GLN A 432 -27.76 -22.02 5.30
N GLY A 433 -28.50 -22.32 6.37
CA GLY A 433 -29.94 -22.39 6.40
C GLY A 433 -30.52 -21.52 7.50
N ARG A 434 -31.75 -21.04 7.30
CA ARG A 434 -32.60 -20.50 8.37
C ARG A 434 -34.07 -20.62 8.00
N GLU A 435 -34.96 -20.47 8.98
CA GLU A 435 -36.40 -20.70 8.79
C GLU A 435 -37.20 -19.47 8.41
N ASN A 436 -36.70 -18.29 8.75
CA ASN A 436 -37.38 -17.03 8.47
C ASN A 436 -36.37 -15.97 8.03
N LEU A 437 -36.84 -14.96 7.27
CA LEU A 437 -35.96 -13.91 6.77
C LEU A 437 -35.80 -12.69 7.72
N VAL A 438 -36.59 -12.62 8.79
CA VAL A 438 -36.76 -11.42 9.62
C VAL A 438 -35.90 -11.46 10.89
N GLU A 439 -35.78 -12.63 11.51
CA GLU A 439 -35.14 -12.87 12.81
C GLU A 439 -34.25 -14.14 12.76
N GLY A 440 -33.26 -14.23 13.65
CA GLY A 440 -32.39 -15.39 13.77
C GLY A 440 -31.13 -15.35 12.88
N ASN A 441 -30.13 -16.13 13.30
CA ASN A 441 -28.84 -16.25 12.62
C ASN A 441 -28.89 -17.29 11.50
N TRP A 442 -28.02 -17.14 10.51
CA TRP A 442 -27.77 -18.18 9.52
C TRP A 442 -26.98 -19.32 10.17
N GLU A 443 -27.51 -20.54 10.11
CA GLU A 443 -26.89 -21.72 10.71
C GLU A 443 -26.20 -22.57 9.65
N ALA A 444 -25.08 -23.19 10.02
CA ALA A 444 -24.38 -24.12 9.14
C ALA A 444 -25.26 -25.35 8.84
N VAL A 445 -25.42 -25.66 7.55
CA VAL A 445 -26.03 -26.90 7.07
C VAL A 445 -24.92 -27.84 6.66
N GLY A 446 -24.60 -28.77 7.56
CA GLY A 446 -23.45 -29.67 7.40
C GLY A 446 -22.10 -28.97 7.51
N ASP A 447 -21.03 -29.71 7.20
CA ASP A 447 -19.66 -29.22 7.25
C ASP A 447 -19.31 -28.34 6.04
N PRO A 448 -18.30 -27.45 6.16
CA PRO A 448 -17.76 -26.73 5.01
C PRO A 448 -17.30 -27.66 3.89
N VAL A 449 -17.56 -27.27 2.64
CA VAL A 449 -17.21 -28.05 1.45
C VAL A 449 -16.19 -27.30 0.60
N THR A 450 -15.10 -27.98 0.25
CA THR A 450 -14.09 -27.48 -0.68
C THR A 450 -14.51 -27.74 -2.13
N GLY A 451 -14.46 -26.72 -2.97
CA GLY A 451 -14.68 -26.86 -4.41
C GLY A 451 -13.59 -27.73 -5.05
N ARG A 452 -13.88 -28.99 -5.37
CA ARG A 452 -12.95 -29.89 -6.10
C ARG A 452 -13.31 -30.04 -7.57
N THR A 453 -14.51 -29.62 -7.93
CA THR A 453 -15.12 -29.69 -9.26
C THR A 453 -15.78 -28.35 -9.57
N ALA A 454 -16.13 -28.10 -10.83
CA ALA A 454 -16.77 -26.85 -11.25
C ALA A 454 -18.13 -26.58 -10.56
N SER A 455 -18.73 -27.59 -9.92
CA SER A 455 -19.95 -27.49 -9.12
C SER A 455 -19.79 -28.25 -7.80
N VAL A 456 -20.40 -27.73 -6.74
CA VAL A 456 -20.59 -28.40 -5.44
C VAL A 456 -22.08 -28.57 -5.18
N SER A 457 -22.46 -29.67 -4.53
CA SER A 457 -23.83 -29.93 -4.10
C SER A 457 -23.87 -30.40 -2.64
N VAL A 458 -24.74 -29.79 -1.83
CA VAL A 458 -25.00 -30.17 -0.43
C VAL A 458 -26.47 -30.43 -0.25
N LYS A 459 -26.80 -31.56 0.38
CA LYS A 459 -28.17 -31.99 0.65
C LYS A 459 -28.56 -31.64 2.08
N ASP A 460 -29.72 -31.01 2.24
CA ASP A 460 -30.36 -30.75 3.52
C ASP A 460 -31.63 -31.59 3.66
N LEU A 461 -31.93 -32.02 4.89
CA LEU A 461 -33.14 -32.73 5.26
C LEU A 461 -33.92 -31.89 6.28
N PRO A 462 -34.68 -30.87 5.83
CA PRO A 462 -35.36 -29.94 6.72
C PRO A 462 -36.50 -30.58 7.55
N GLY A 463 -36.84 -31.86 7.36
CA GLY A 463 -37.79 -32.55 8.24
C GLY A 463 -39.16 -31.85 8.31
N ALA A 464 -39.58 -31.42 9.50
CA ALA A 464 -40.89 -30.81 9.75
C ALA A 464 -40.96 -29.29 9.45
N TRP A 465 -39.86 -28.66 9.05
CA TRP A 465 -39.85 -27.23 8.73
C TRP A 465 -40.74 -26.93 7.51
N THR A 466 -41.69 -26.00 7.67
CA THR A 466 -42.60 -25.58 6.59
C THR A 466 -41.97 -24.56 5.64
N THR A 467 -40.89 -23.89 6.06
CA THR A 467 -40.11 -22.96 5.24
C THR A 467 -38.63 -23.04 5.64
N ARG A 468 -37.74 -23.08 4.64
CA ARG A 468 -36.29 -23.09 4.82
C ARG A 468 -35.65 -22.22 3.74
N TYR A 469 -34.85 -21.25 4.14
CA TYR A 469 -34.07 -20.36 3.28
C TYR A 469 -32.62 -20.79 3.31
N TYR A 470 -31.96 -20.72 2.16
CA TYR A 470 -30.58 -21.12 2.00
C TYR A 470 -29.72 -19.97 1.48
N ARG A 471 -28.46 -19.96 1.87
CA ARG A 471 -27.40 -19.19 1.21
C ARG A 471 -26.10 -19.97 1.23
N VAL A 472 -25.18 -19.61 0.34
CA VAL A 472 -23.81 -20.12 0.37
C VAL A 472 -22.91 -19.00 0.85
N GLU A 473 -22.18 -19.25 1.93
CA GLU A 473 -21.10 -18.38 2.40
C GLU A 473 -19.78 -18.88 1.80
N LEU A 474 -19.08 -18.05 1.04
CA LEU A 474 -17.69 -18.31 0.70
C LEU A 474 -16.82 -18.00 1.92
N LYS A 475 -16.26 -19.03 2.56
CA LYS A 475 -15.47 -18.92 3.78
C LYS A 475 -14.06 -18.44 3.53
N SER A 476 -13.44 -18.95 2.46
CA SER A 476 -12.11 -18.56 2.04
C SER A 476 -11.87 -18.90 0.58
N TRP A 477 -11.06 -18.06 -0.05
CA TRP A 477 -10.33 -18.37 -1.26
C TRP A 477 -9.04 -19.07 -0.83
N ARG A 478 -8.85 -20.36 -1.15
CA ARG A 478 -7.65 -21.17 -0.82
C ARG A 478 -7.00 -20.94 0.54
#